data_AF-A0A945L9V0-F1
#
_entry.id   AF-A0A945L9V0-F1
#
_cell.length_a   1.000
_cell.length_b   1.000
_cell.length_c   1.000
_cell.angle_alpha   90.00
_cell.angle_beta   90.00
_cell.angle_gamma   90.00
#
_symmetry.space_group_name_H-M   'P 1'
#
loop_
_entity.id
_entity.type
_entity.pdbx_description
1 polymer ?
#
loop_
_entity_poly.entity_id
_entity_poly.type
_entity_poly.pdbx_seq_one_letter_code
_entity_poly.pdbx_strand_id
1 'polypeptide(L)'
;MASCTNVAFVKPQPEGIKALTEIPENLQGTYVINDSIIVKANAIGEDTLGKTLVVKKRGNFYYLNFKEEEVYELTVVKVVQCLNYEKIEMFHPKISDDNQDKFKVIEVKSKTYGTEEVKEYIVDNVSITQLSKMLSKDKNNFKLTRIK
;
A
#
# COMPACT_ATOMS: atom_id res chain seq x y z
N MET A 1 -13.06 -1.42 -1.91
CA MET A 1 -12.40 -1.00 -0.66
C MET A 1 -12.00 0.46 -0.84
N ALA A 2 -12.43 1.38 0.03
CA ALA A 2 -11.99 2.76 -0.08
C ALA A 2 -10.52 2.83 0.33
N SER A 3 -9.64 2.96 -0.65
CA SER A 3 -8.23 3.27 -0.41
C SER A 3 -8.18 4.61 0.31
N CYS A 4 -7.77 4.62 1.58
CA CYS A 4 -7.59 5.88 2.34
C CYS A 4 -6.35 6.67 1.87
N THR A 5 -5.69 6.23 0.79
CA THR A 5 -4.62 6.97 0.15
C THR A 5 -5.19 8.05 -0.76
N ASN A 6 -4.50 9.18 -0.84
CA ASN A 6 -4.79 10.22 -1.81
C ASN A 6 -3.63 10.38 -2.80
N VAL A 7 -2.80 9.35 -2.94
CA VAL A 7 -1.64 9.37 -3.84
C VAL A 7 -1.53 8.05 -4.61
N ALA A 8 -1.34 8.18 -5.92
CA ALA A 8 -1.04 7.07 -6.81
C ALA A 8 0.34 7.28 -7.46
N PHE A 9 0.98 6.18 -7.84
CA PHE A 9 2.36 6.20 -8.33
C PHE A 9 2.41 5.73 -9.79
N VAL A 10 3.21 6.41 -10.62
CA VAL A 10 3.45 5.97 -12.02
C VAL A 10 4.17 4.62 -12.08
N LYS A 11 4.97 4.31 -11.06
CA LYS A 11 5.74 3.05 -10.95
C LYS A 11 5.48 2.35 -9.62
N PRO A 12 5.54 1.01 -9.58
CA PRO A 12 5.36 0.27 -8.35
C PRO A 12 6.48 0.57 -7.36
N GLN A 13 6.11 0.85 -6.12
CA GLN A 13 6.97 1.29 -5.04
C GLN A 13 7.40 0.16 -4.09
N PRO A 14 8.58 0.27 -3.46
CA PRO A 14 9.62 1.26 -3.78
C PRO A 14 10.29 0.95 -5.12
N GLU A 15 10.74 1.99 -5.82
CA GLU A 15 11.56 1.85 -7.02
C GLU A 15 12.89 1.11 -6.72
N GLY A 16 13.38 0.36 -7.70
CA GLY A 16 14.64 -0.40 -7.58
C GLY A 16 14.58 -1.68 -6.73
N ILE A 17 13.47 -1.95 -6.03
CA ILE A 17 13.27 -3.22 -5.31
C ILE A 17 12.56 -4.24 -6.21
N LYS A 18 13.08 -5.48 -6.22
CA LYS A 18 12.50 -6.59 -6.99
C LYS A 18 11.13 -7.00 -6.44
N ALA A 19 10.22 -7.32 -7.34
CA ALA A 19 8.92 -7.89 -7.00
C ALA A 19 9.09 -9.32 -6.47
N LEU A 20 8.22 -9.69 -5.53
CA LEU A 20 8.06 -11.07 -5.10
C LEU A 20 7.34 -11.86 -6.21
N THR A 21 7.77 -13.10 -6.39
CA THR A 21 7.08 -14.08 -7.24
C THR A 21 5.99 -14.84 -6.49
N GLU A 22 6.08 -14.85 -5.16
CA GLU A 22 5.13 -15.48 -4.25
C GLU A 22 5.04 -14.73 -2.91
N ILE A 23 3.86 -14.76 -2.29
CA ILE A 23 3.63 -14.29 -0.93
C ILE A 23 4.09 -15.38 0.03
N PRO A 24 4.97 -15.04 1.01
CA PRO A 24 5.51 -16.02 1.96
C PRO A 24 4.42 -16.85 2.63
N GLU A 25 4.61 -18.17 2.75
CA GLU A 25 3.64 -19.09 3.35
C GLU A 25 3.19 -18.65 4.75
N ASN A 26 4.13 -18.15 5.56
CA ASN A 26 3.84 -17.65 6.90
C ASN A 26 2.96 -16.40 6.92
N LEU A 27 2.64 -15.79 5.77
CA LEU A 27 1.71 -14.67 5.60
C LEU A 27 0.43 -15.05 4.83
N GLN A 28 0.31 -16.29 4.36
CA GLN A 28 -0.92 -16.76 3.73
C GLN A 28 -2.00 -17.04 4.79
N GLY A 29 -3.27 -16.96 4.39
CA GLY A 29 -4.41 -17.19 5.27
C GLY A 29 -5.51 -16.12 5.12
N THR A 30 -6.44 -16.10 6.07
CA THR A 30 -7.59 -15.19 6.08
C THR A 30 -7.38 -14.07 7.09
N TYR A 31 -7.56 -12.83 6.64
CA TYR A 31 -7.40 -11.61 7.44
C TYR A 31 -8.72 -10.87 7.52
N VAL A 32 -8.98 -10.18 8.64
CA VAL A 32 -10.19 -9.37 8.82
C VAL A 32 -9.82 -7.90 8.81
N ILE A 33 -10.41 -7.16 7.86
CA ILE A 33 -10.27 -5.71 7.65
C ILE A 33 -11.65 -5.17 7.28
N ASN A 34 -12.50 -4.94 8.27
CA ASN A 34 -13.94 -4.74 8.09
C ASN A 34 -14.64 -5.99 7.50
N ASP A 35 -14.16 -6.48 6.35
CA ASP A 35 -14.50 -7.75 5.70
C ASP A 35 -13.33 -8.75 5.72
N SER A 36 -13.59 -10.02 5.41
CA SER A 36 -12.55 -11.05 5.31
C SER A 36 -11.83 -10.99 3.96
N ILE A 37 -10.50 -10.87 3.97
CA ILE A 37 -9.65 -10.96 2.78
C ILE A 37 -8.75 -12.20 2.85
N ILE A 38 -8.67 -12.93 1.73
CA ILE A 38 -7.87 -14.16 1.63
C ILE A 38 -6.54 -13.83 0.95
N VAL A 39 -5.43 -14.22 1.59
CA VAL A 39 -4.08 -14.12 1.05
C VAL A 39 -3.60 -15.52 0.68
N LYS A 40 -3.25 -15.70 -0.59
CA LYS A 40 -2.70 -16.94 -1.17
C LYS A 40 -1.27 -16.69 -1.66
N ALA A 41 -0.55 -17.75 -2.07
CA ALA A 41 0.80 -17.63 -2.61
C ALA A 41 0.92 -16.61 -3.76
N ASN A 42 -0.10 -16.47 -4.61
CA ASN A 42 -0.05 -15.62 -5.80
C ASN A 42 -1.13 -14.53 -5.84
N ALA A 43 -1.91 -14.33 -4.76
CA ALA A 43 -3.04 -13.41 -4.78
C ALA A 43 -3.41 -12.84 -3.40
N ILE A 44 -3.99 -11.65 -3.39
CA ILE A 44 -4.61 -11.00 -2.22
C ILE A 44 -6.03 -10.59 -2.61
N GLY A 45 -7.05 -11.21 -2.03
CA GLY A 45 -8.42 -11.00 -2.47
C GLY A 45 -8.60 -11.38 -3.94
N GLU A 46 -9.03 -10.43 -4.76
CA GLU A 46 -9.21 -10.61 -6.21
C GLU A 46 -7.93 -10.29 -6.99
N ASP A 47 -6.94 -9.68 -6.35
CA ASP A 47 -5.72 -9.22 -7.00
C ASP A 47 -4.65 -10.28 -7.13
N THR A 48 -4.03 -10.36 -8.31
CA THR A 48 -3.05 -11.40 -8.66
C THR A 48 -1.65 -10.82 -8.90
N LEU A 49 -0.64 -11.48 -8.33
CA LEU A 49 0.77 -11.11 -8.52
C LEU A 49 1.15 -11.06 -10.01
N GLY A 50 1.83 -9.98 -10.41
CA GLY A 50 2.30 -9.77 -11.78
C GLY A 50 1.22 -9.37 -12.78
N LYS A 51 -0.05 -9.29 -12.36
CA LYS A 51 -1.17 -8.81 -13.19
C LYS A 51 -1.72 -7.49 -12.66
N THR A 52 -2.46 -7.57 -11.56
CA THR A 52 -3.10 -6.42 -10.90
C THR A 52 -2.40 -6.05 -9.60
N LEU A 53 -1.47 -6.87 -9.11
CA LEU A 53 -0.73 -6.62 -7.89
C LEU A 53 0.77 -6.84 -8.08
N VAL A 54 1.56 -5.90 -7.57
CA VAL A 54 3.02 -6.05 -7.42
C VAL A 54 3.36 -5.94 -5.95
N VAL A 55 3.82 -7.04 -5.36
CA VAL A 55 4.29 -7.06 -3.97
C VAL A 55 5.80 -6.93 -3.95
N LYS A 56 6.32 -6.02 -3.12
CA LYS A 56 7.76 -5.87 -2.86
C LYS A 56 8.04 -5.98 -1.37
N LYS A 57 9.24 -6.44 -1.01
CA LYS A 57 9.67 -6.59 0.39
C LYS A 57 10.96 -5.83 0.68
N ARG A 58 11.01 -5.12 1.81
CA ARG A 58 12.24 -4.50 2.34
C ARG A 58 12.23 -4.58 3.86
N GLY A 59 13.15 -5.37 4.43
CA GLY A 59 13.15 -5.67 5.86
C GLY A 59 11.85 -6.37 6.28
N ASN A 60 11.16 -5.77 7.25
CA ASN A 60 9.85 -6.21 7.76
C ASN A 60 8.65 -5.49 7.12
N PHE A 61 8.88 -4.72 6.05
CA PHE A 61 7.84 -4.04 5.31
C PHE A 61 7.55 -4.74 3.98
N TYR A 62 6.26 -4.87 3.68
CA TYR A 62 5.70 -5.31 2.43
C TYR A 62 4.97 -4.13 1.78
N TYR A 63 5.19 -3.95 0.48
CA TYR A 63 4.62 -2.87 -0.31
C TYR A 63 3.70 -3.51 -1.32
N LEU A 64 2.40 -3.37 -1.11
CA LEU A 64 1.33 -3.90 -1.94
C LEU A 64 0.95 -2.82 -2.96
N ASN A 65 1.39 -2.98 -4.21
CA ASN A 65 1.10 -2.04 -5.27
C ASN A 65 -0.03 -2.58 -6.12
N PHE A 66 -1.23 -2.05 -5.91
CA PHE A 66 -2.42 -2.39 -6.66
C PHE A 66 -2.45 -1.56 -7.94
N LYS A 67 -2.53 -2.22 -9.10
CA LYS A 67 -2.56 -1.56 -10.40
C LYS A 67 -3.99 -1.15 -10.70
N GLU A 68 -4.20 0.16 -10.81
CA GLU A 68 -5.46 0.79 -11.19
C GLU A 68 -5.20 1.59 -12.46
N GLU A 69 -5.82 1.19 -13.58
CA GLU A 69 -5.52 1.72 -14.92
C GLU A 69 -4.01 1.67 -15.23
N GLU A 70 -3.36 2.84 -15.36
CA GLU A 70 -1.94 3.01 -15.66
C GLU A 70 -1.13 3.50 -14.45
N VAL A 71 -1.72 3.50 -13.25
CA VAL A 71 -1.07 3.91 -12.00
C VAL A 71 -1.13 2.82 -10.94
N TYR A 72 -0.40 3.03 -9.85
CA TYR A 72 -0.35 2.10 -8.72
C TYR A 72 -0.83 2.78 -7.44
N GLU A 73 -1.86 2.23 -6.81
CA GLU A 73 -2.18 2.53 -5.42
C GLU A 73 -1.28 1.70 -4.50
N LEU A 74 -0.87 2.27 -3.37
CA LEU A 74 0.08 1.63 -2.47
C LEU A 74 -0.51 1.45 -1.07
N THR A 75 -0.51 0.21 -0.59
CA THR A 75 -0.63 -0.12 0.83
C THR A 75 0.69 -0.67 1.33
N VAL A 76 1.18 -0.15 2.46
CA VAL A 76 2.38 -0.65 3.10
C VAL A 76 2.01 -1.42 4.36
N VAL A 77 2.50 -2.65 4.47
CA VAL A 77 2.24 -3.55 5.58
C VAL A 77 3.54 -3.83 6.32
N LYS A 78 3.61 -3.49 7.59
CA LYS A 78 4.73 -3.85 8.47
C LYS A 78 4.35 -5.08 9.28
N VAL A 79 5.14 -6.14 9.18
CA VAL A 79 4.94 -7.38 9.94
C VAL A 79 6.01 -7.50 11.00
N VAL A 80 5.63 -7.53 12.27
CA VAL A 80 6.52 -7.81 13.40
C VAL A 80 6.12 -9.16 13.98
N GLN A 81 7.01 -10.15 13.85
CA GLN A 81 6.81 -11.50 14.37
C GLN A 81 7.94 -11.84 15.34
N CYS A 82 7.60 -12.23 16.57
CA CYS A 82 8.54 -12.67 17.59
C CYS A 82 7.89 -13.72 18.48
N LEU A 83 8.41 -14.95 18.50
CA LEU A 83 7.84 -16.07 19.26
C LEU A 83 6.33 -16.23 18.96
N ASN A 84 5.48 -16.07 19.99
CA ASN A 84 4.02 -16.19 19.90
C ASN A 84 3.33 -14.85 19.58
N TYR A 85 4.11 -13.80 19.30
CA TYR A 85 3.60 -12.47 19.01
C TYR A 85 3.68 -12.20 17.51
N GLU A 86 2.55 -11.87 16.92
CA GLU A 86 2.44 -11.30 15.58
C GLU A 86 1.71 -9.96 15.67
N LYS A 87 2.31 -8.91 15.11
CA LYS A 87 1.68 -7.61 14.92
C LYS A 87 1.83 -7.20 13.48
N ILE A 88 0.71 -6.91 12.84
CA ILE A 88 0.68 -6.42 11.47
C ILE A 88 0.05 -5.03 11.48
N GLU A 89 0.79 -4.07 10.94
CA GLU A 89 0.40 -2.65 10.87
C GLU A 89 0.29 -2.25 9.41
N MET A 90 -0.82 -1.63 9.04
CA MET A 90 -1.02 -1.06 7.70
C MET A 90 -0.84 0.45 7.69
N PHE A 91 -0.21 0.95 6.62
CA PHE A 91 0.05 2.35 6.37
C PHE A 91 -0.37 2.68 4.94
N HIS A 92 -0.97 3.85 4.75
CA HIS A 92 -1.31 4.38 3.44
C HIS A 92 -0.50 5.67 3.22
N PRO A 93 0.22 5.81 2.11
CA PRO A 93 0.92 7.05 1.82
C PRO A 93 -0.09 8.17 1.62
N LYS A 94 0.26 9.38 2.05
CA LYS A 94 -0.55 10.58 1.85
C LYS A 94 0.32 11.78 1.48
N ILE A 95 -0.22 12.63 0.63
CA ILE A 95 0.32 13.95 0.31
C ILE A 95 -0.70 15.00 0.77
N SER A 96 -0.22 16.12 1.29
CA SER A 96 -1.03 17.28 1.62
C SER A 96 -0.54 18.49 0.84
N ASP A 97 -1.37 19.53 0.79
CA ASP A 97 -1.03 20.79 0.12
C ASP A 97 0.26 21.41 0.71
N ASP A 98 0.61 21.08 1.96
CA ASP A 98 1.83 21.53 2.66
C ASP A 98 3.13 20.80 2.25
N ASN A 99 3.05 19.67 1.53
CA ASN A 99 4.23 18.88 1.17
C ASN A 99 4.27 18.42 -0.28
N GLN A 100 3.24 18.70 -1.08
CA GLN A 100 3.16 18.32 -2.49
C GLN A 100 4.35 18.82 -3.31
N ASP A 101 4.89 20.00 -2.97
CA ASP A 101 6.05 20.65 -3.60
C ASP A 101 7.33 19.80 -3.55
N LYS A 102 7.39 18.83 -2.62
CA LYS A 102 8.52 17.92 -2.42
C LYS A 102 8.45 16.67 -3.29
N PHE A 103 7.41 16.54 -4.10
CA PHE A 103 7.17 15.40 -4.97
C PHE A 103 7.00 15.86 -6.41
N LYS A 104 7.42 15.02 -7.36
CA LYS A 104 7.15 15.25 -8.78
C LYS A 104 5.70 14.85 -9.07
N VAL A 105 4.79 15.77 -8.85
CA VAL A 105 3.36 15.62 -9.18
C VAL A 105 3.20 15.76 -10.69
N ILE A 106 2.66 14.73 -11.34
CA ILE A 106 2.40 14.70 -12.78
C ILE A 106 0.98 15.16 -13.07
N GLU A 107 0.04 14.78 -12.20
CA GLU A 107 -1.37 15.08 -12.36
C GLU A 107 -2.04 15.16 -10.98
N VAL A 108 -3.06 16.02 -10.86
CA VAL A 108 -3.95 16.08 -9.70
C VAL A 108 -5.35 15.84 -10.21
N LYS A 109 -5.99 14.77 -9.73
CA LYS A 109 -7.37 14.41 -10.05
C LYS A 109 -8.26 14.77 -8.86
N SER A 110 -9.51 15.09 -9.13
CA SER A 110 -10.54 15.12 -8.10
C SER A 110 -11.30 13.80 -8.09
N LYS A 111 -11.29 13.09 -6.95
CA LYS A 111 -12.18 11.94 -6.71
C LYS A 111 -13.31 12.37 -5.79
N THR A 112 -14.55 12.11 -6.19
CA THR A 112 -15.72 12.39 -5.36
C THR A 112 -16.07 11.14 -4.56
N TYR A 113 -16.03 11.25 -3.23
CA TYR A 113 -16.50 10.21 -2.31
C TYR A 113 -17.76 10.71 -1.60
N GLY A 114 -18.93 10.27 -2.07
CA GLY A 114 -20.21 10.79 -1.59
C GLY A 114 -20.38 12.27 -1.97
N THR A 115 -20.39 13.16 -0.97
CA THR A 115 -20.46 14.62 -1.16
C THR A 115 -19.10 15.32 -1.03
N GLU A 116 -18.04 14.60 -0.68
CA GLU A 116 -16.71 15.17 -0.48
C GLU A 116 -15.84 15.01 -1.72
N GLU A 117 -15.21 16.10 -2.14
CA GLU A 117 -14.23 16.12 -3.22
C GLU A 117 -12.82 16.01 -2.62
N VAL A 118 -12.13 14.92 -2.93
CA VAL A 118 -10.78 14.64 -2.42
C VAL A 118 -9.79 14.70 -3.58
N LYS A 119 -8.73 15.48 -3.40
CA LYS A 119 -7.63 15.54 -4.36
C LYS A 119 -6.82 14.24 -4.31
N GLU A 120 -6.67 13.61 -5.45
CA GLU A 120 -5.76 12.49 -5.69
C GLU A 120 -4.54 12.98 -6.47
N TYR A 121 -3.36 12.70 -5.94
CA TYR A 121 -2.08 13.11 -6.52
C TYR A 121 -1.42 11.95 -7.25
N ILE A 122 -1.13 12.10 -8.54
CA ILE A 122 -0.33 11.14 -9.28
C ILE A 122 1.12 11.62 -9.27
N VAL A 123 2.01 10.80 -8.72
CA VAL A 123 3.42 11.14 -8.53
C VAL A 123 4.36 10.16 -9.24
N ASP A 124 5.51 10.69 -9.65
CA ASP A 124 6.57 9.95 -10.32
C ASP A 124 7.92 10.14 -9.62
N ASN A 125 8.88 9.25 -9.89
CA ASN A 125 10.25 9.31 -9.42
C ASN A 125 10.36 9.51 -7.89
N VAL A 126 9.61 8.70 -7.13
CA VAL A 126 9.55 8.81 -5.67
C VAL A 126 10.69 8.02 -5.06
N SER A 127 11.63 8.74 -4.43
CA SER A 127 12.71 8.10 -3.68
C SER A 127 12.18 7.39 -2.43
N ILE A 128 12.93 6.39 -1.95
CA ILE A 128 12.66 5.72 -0.67
C ILE A 128 12.50 6.72 0.48
N THR A 129 13.33 7.77 0.52
CA THR A 129 13.29 8.79 1.57
C THR A 129 11.99 9.61 1.50
N GLN A 130 11.55 9.96 0.30
CA GLN A 130 10.26 10.61 0.08
C GLN A 130 9.10 9.71 0.48
N LEU A 131 9.13 8.43 0.07
CA LEU A 131 8.12 7.45 0.44
C LEU A 131 8.02 7.28 1.98
N SER A 132 9.16 7.18 2.68
CA SER A 132 9.16 7.10 4.14
C SER A 132 8.51 8.32 4.81
N LYS A 133 8.66 9.53 4.24
CA LYS A 133 8.00 10.74 4.76
C LYS A 133 6.48 10.75 4.52
N MET A 134 6.00 10.08 3.47
CA MET A 134 4.56 9.90 3.23
C MET A 134 3.92 8.96 4.27
N LEU A 135 4.68 7.99 4.77
CA LEU A 135 4.18 6.95 5.69
C LEU A 135 4.29 7.36 7.16
N SER A 136 5.09 8.37 7.51
CA SER A 136 5.46 8.69 8.90
C SER A 136 4.44 9.52 9.68
N LYS A 137 3.24 9.78 9.13
CA LYS A 137 2.25 10.69 9.73
C LYS A 137 0.85 10.10 9.95
N ASP A 138 0.60 8.85 9.57
CA ASP A 138 -0.74 8.30 9.70
C ASP A 138 -1.01 7.88 11.17
N LYS A 139 -1.96 8.57 11.83
CA LYS A 139 -2.50 8.16 13.13
C LYS A 139 -3.45 6.96 12.99
N ASN A 140 -3.85 6.63 11.76
CA ASN A 140 -4.79 5.56 11.41
C ASN A 140 -4.06 4.27 11.01
N ASN A 141 -3.09 3.84 11.81
CA ASN A 141 -2.49 2.53 11.61
C ASN A 141 -3.52 1.46 11.95
N PHE A 142 -4.03 0.75 10.93
CA PHE A 142 -4.91 -0.38 11.17
C PHE A 142 -4.09 -1.56 11.67
N LYS A 143 -4.52 -2.12 12.80
CA LYS A 143 -4.00 -3.40 13.29
C LYS A 143 -4.82 -4.51 12.64
N LEU A 144 -4.13 -5.41 11.95
CA LEU A 144 -4.77 -6.58 11.38
C LEU A 144 -4.75 -7.75 12.35
N THR A 145 -5.79 -8.55 12.27
CA THR A 145 -5.87 -9.86 12.94
C THR A 145 -6.04 -10.94 11.88
N ARG A 146 -5.14 -11.92 11.88
CA ARG A 146 -5.30 -13.15 11.08
C ARG A 146 -6.21 -14.11 11.83
N ILE A 147 -7.21 -14.66 11.13
CA ILE A 147 -8.00 -15.77 11.66
C ILE A 147 -7.16 -17.04 11.46
N LYS A 148 -6.84 -17.72 12.57
CA LYS A 148 -6.20 -19.04 12.54
C LYS A 148 -7.24 -20.14 12.43
#